data_AF-A0A933LZT9-F1
#
_entry.id   AF-A0A933LZT9-F1
#
_cell.length_a   1.000
_cell.length_b   1.000
_cell.length_c   1.000
_cell.angle_alpha   90.00
_cell.angle_beta   90.00
_cell.angle_gamma   90.00
#
_symmetry.space_group_name_H-M   'P 1'
#
loop_
_entity.id
_entity.type
_entity.pdbx_description
1 polymer ?
#
loop_
_entity_poly.entity_id
_entity_poly.type
_entity_poly.pdbx_seq_one_letter_code
_entity_poly.pdbx_strand_id
1 'polypeptide(L)'
;SFMHRSMREWSRYVKSSGLSMPQFSILMKIYHRGGCGISDISQHLDVTNAAASQLVDKMVGMGLLDRAEDPKDRRAKQVTLSNKGRSLLEKGAEARNRWVEDLATHLTAQQRDEVISALKLLLEASHALDAPKS
;
A
#
# COMPACT_ATOMS: atom_id res chain seq x y z
N SER A 1 7.80 -13.57 -15.25
CA SER A 1 7.41 -12.25 -15.77
C SER A 1 8.07 -11.14 -14.94
N PHE A 2 8.39 -10.00 -15.57
CA PHE A 2 8.97 -8.80 -14.96
C PHE A 2 8.23 -8.37 -13.69
N MET A 3 6.90 -8.33 -13.74
CA MET A 3 6.03 -8.01 -12.60
C MET A 3 6.25 -8.95 -11.40
N HIS A 4 6.41 -10.26 -11.63
CA HIS A 4 6.72 -11.22 -10.57
C HIS A 4 8.13 -11.06 -9.98
N ARG A 5 9.08 -10.41 -10.65
CA ARG A 5 10.41 -10.11 -10.07
C ARG A 5 10.36 -8.79 -9.28
N SER A 6 9.71 -7.76 -9.83
CA SER A 6 9.44 -6.49 -9.14
C SER A 6 8.68 -6.69 -7.82
N MET A 7 7.61 -7.48 -7.84
CA MET A 7 6.81 -7.77 -6.63
C MET A 7 7.53 -8.68 -5.63
N ARG A 8 8.64 -9.33 -6.01
CA ARG A 8 9.35 -10.30 -5.16
C ARG A 8 10.18 -9.63 -4.08
N GLU A 9 10.85 -8.53 -4.41
CA GLU A 9 11.62 -7.73 -3.45
C GLU A 9 10.71 -7.14 -2.38
N TRP A 10 9.58 -6.60 -2.82
CA TRP A 10 8.53 -6.11 -1.94
C TRP A 10 7.94 -7.23 -1.06
N SER A 11 7.62 -8.38 -1.66
CA SER A 11 7.12 -9.54 -0.92
C SER A 11 8.15 -10.10 0.08
N ARG A 12 9.44 -10.04 -0.22
CA ARG A 12 10.52 -10.42 0.71
C ARG A 12 10.60 -9.45 1.88
N TYR A 13 10.49 -8.15 1.62
CA TYR A 13 10.42 -7.13 2.67
C TYR A 13 9.19 -7.31 3.57
N VAL A 14 8.02 -7.57 3.00
CA VAL A 14 6.80 -7.86 3.78
C VAL A 14 6.98 -9.13 4.62
N LYS A 15 7.54 -10.20 4.06
CA LYS A 15 7.83 -11.43 4.81
C LYS A 15 8.84 -11.20 5.95
N SER A 16 9.85 -10.37 5.76
CA SER A 16 10.83 -10.07 6.82
C SER A 16 10.30 -9.11 7.89
N SER A 17 9.24 -8.36 7.60
CA SER A 17 8.60 -7.45 8.57
C SER A 17 7.76 -8.16 9.65
N GLY A 18 7.55 -9.47 9.53
CA GLY A 18 6.74 -10.26 10.48
C GLY A 18 5.23 -10.03 10.36
N LEU A 19 4.78 -9.34 9.30
CA LEU A 19 3.37 -9.05 9.05
C LEU A 19 2.67 -10.19 8.30
N SER A 20 1.43 -10.45 8.67
CA SER A 20 0.54 -11.28 7.84
C SER A 20 0.04 -10.49 6.62
N MET A 21 -0.43 -11.19 5.59
CA MET A 21 -0.93 -10.54 4.38
C MET A 21 -2.12 -9.58 4.64
N PRO A 22 -3.11 -9.92 5.49
CA PRO A 22 -4.17 -8.99 5.85
C PRO A 22 -3.67 -7.71 6.54
N GLN A 23 -2.70 -7.83 7.46
CA GLN A 23 -2.11 -6.68 8.15
C GLN A 23 -1.42 -5.74 7.15
N PHE A 24 -0.63 -6.32 6.25
CA PHE A 24 0.05 -5.57 5.21
C PHE A 24 -0.95 -4.88 4.25
N SER A 25 -1.99 -5.59 3.84
CA SER A 25 -3.04 -5.07 2.97
C SER A 25 -3.77 -3.86 3.58
N ILE A 26 -4.04 -3.88 4.89
CA ILE A 26 -4.59 -2.73 5.62
C ILE A 26 -3.62 -1.54 5.58
N LEU A 27 -2.34 -1.75 5.90
CA LEU A 27 -1.34 -0.67 5.91
C LEU A 27 -1.27 0.02 4.55
N MET A 28 -1.21 -0.75 3.46
CA MET A 28 -1.20 -0.21 2.10
C MET A 28 -2.47 0.57 1.75
N LYS A 29 -3.64 0.05 2.12
CA LYS A 29 -4.92 0.75 1.88
C LYS A 29 -4.94 2.11 2.57
N ILE A 30 -4.55 2.16 3.85
CA ILE A 30 -4.52 3.40 4.64
C ILE A 30 -3.43 4.34 4.10
N TYR A 31 -2.27 3.84 3.69
CA TYR A 31 -1.21 4.65 3.07
C TYR A 31 -1.70 5.41 1.84
N HIS A 32 -2.48 4.76 0.96
CA HIS A 32 -2.97 5.37 -0.27
C HIS A 32 -4.20 6.28 -0.06
N ARG A 33 -5.06 5.99 0.93
CA ARG A 33 -6.28 6.79 1.19
C ARG A 33 -6.14 7.85 2.29
N GLY A 34 -5.09 7.82 3.08
CA GLY A 34 -4.86 8.75 4.20
C GLY A 34 -5.56 8.39 5.51
N GLY A 35 -6.53 7.47 5.49
CA GLY A 35 -7.31 7.01 6.64
C GLY A 35 -8.47 6.12 6.20
N CYS A 36 -8.95 5.22 7.06
CA CYS A 36 -10.10 4.36 6.76
C CYS A 36 -10.94 4.10 8.01
N GLY A 37 -12.25 3.91 7.84
CA GLY A 37 -13.12 3.39 8.90
C GLY A 37 -13.00 1.87 9.03
N ILE A 38 -13.55 1.32 10.12
CA ILE A 38 -13.62 -0.15 10.31
C ILE A 38 -14.44 -0.83 9.20
N SER A 39 -15.51 -0.19 8.73
CA SER A 39 -16.34 -0.71 7.62
C SER A 39 -15.57 -0.81 6.30
N ASP A 40 -14.70 0.17 6.02
CA ASP A 40 -13.86 0.13 4.81
C ASP A 40 -12.85 -1.01 4.89
N ILE A 41 -12.32 -1.27 6.09
CA ILE A 41 -11.37 -2.36 6.34
C ILE A 41 -12.09 -3.71 6.25
N SER A 42 -13.29 -3.83 6.80
CA SER A 42 -14.07 -5.07 6.76
C SER A 42 -14.44 -5.45 5.33
N GLN A 43 -14.90 -4.48 4.54
CA GLN A 43 -15.20 -4.68 3.12
C GLN A 43 -13.96 -5.03 2.31
N HIS A 44 -12.82 -4.39 2.61
CA HIS A 44 -11.56 -4.65 1.91
C HIS A 44 -11.02 -6.05 2.13
N LEU A 45 -11.19 -6.57 3.34
CA LEU A 45 -10.68 -7.88 3.73
C LEU A 45 -11.71 -9.00 3.59
N ASP A 46 -12.94 -8.66 3.21
CA ASP A 46 -14.08 -9.58 3.17
C ASP A 46 -14.30 -10.31 4.51
N VAL A 47 -14.31 -9.54 5.60
CA VAL A 47 -14.56 -10.03 6.97
C VAL A 47 -15.62 -9.22 7.69
N THR A 48 -16.07 -9.70 8.85
CA THR A 48 -16.99 -8.96 9.71
C THR A 48 -16.34 -7.72 10.32
N ASN A 49 -17.15 -6.70 10.66
CA ASN A 49 -16.68 -5.51 11.39
C ASN A 49 -15.99 -5.86 12.71
N ALA A 50 -16.46 -6.90 13.40
CA ALA A 50 -15.86 -7.37 14.65
C ALA A 50 -14.45 -7.92 14.42
N ALA A 51 -14.26 -8.76 13.40
CA ALA A 51 -12.95 -9.30 13.04
C ALA A 51 -12.00 -8.19 12.57
N ALA A 52 -12.49 -7.25 11.77
CA ALA A 52 -11.73 -6.08 11.34
C ALA A 52 -11.28 -5.22 12.54
N SER A 53 -12.17 -4.94 13.50
CA SER A 53 -11.81 -4.18 14.71
C SER A 53 -10.74 -4.90 15.53
N GLN A 54 -10.88 -6.22 15.75
CA GLN A 54 -9.88 -6.99 16.49
C GLN A 54 -8.49 -6.97 15.81
N LEU A 55 -8.47 -7.06 14.47
CA LEU A 55 -7.23 -6.97 13.70
C LEU A 55 -6.61 -5.57 13.81
N VAL A 56 -7.41 -4.52 13.73
CA VAL A 56 -6.97 -3.13 13.95
C VAL A 56 -6.41 -2.96 15.35
N ASP A 57 -7.10 -3.44 16.39
CA ASP A 57 -6.63 -3.34 17.78
C ASP A 57 -5.29 -4.05 17.98
N LYS A 58 -5.10 -5.22 17.36
CA LYS A 58 -3.81 -5.90 17.34
C LYS A 58 -2.72 -5.05 16.67
N MET A 59 -3.03 -4.43 15.53
CA MET A 59 -2.07 -3.59 14.80
C MET A 59 -1.76 -2.26 15.51
N VAL A 60 -2.72 -1.70 16.26
CA VAL A 60 -2.51 -0.58 17.17
C VAL A 60 -1.59 -1.01 18.32
N GLY A 61 -1.82 -2.19 18.91
CA GLY A 61 -0.93 -2.76 19.93
C GLY A 61 0.49 -3.05 19.43
N MET A 62 0.66 -3.32 18.13
CA MET A 62 1.97 -3.42 17.47
C MET A 62 2.61 -2.05 17.17
N GLY A 63 1.88 -0.95 17.41
CA GLY A 63 2.27 0.43 17.13
C GLY A 63 2.30 0.75 15.65
N LEU A 64 1.55 0.05 14.78
CA LEU A 64 1.55 0.26 13.33
C LEU A 64 0.41 1.17 12.86
N LEU A 65 -0.66 1.25 13.64
CA LEU A 65 -1.84 2.05 13.37
C LEU A 65 -2.17 2.91 14.58
N ASP A 66 -2.84 4.04 14.35
CA ASP A 66 -3.43 4.89 15.36
C ASP A 66 -4.93 5.04 15.11
N ARG A 67 -5.72 5.12 16.20
CA ARG A 67 -7.15 5.47 16.14
C ARG A 67 -7.27 6.98 16.37
N ALA A 68 -7.71 7.71 15.36
CA ALA A 68 -8.04 9.13 15.45
C ALA A 68 -9.56 9.31 15.54
N GLU A 69 -10.01 10.25 16.36
CA GLU A 69 -11.38 10.78 16.25
C GLU A 69 -11.41 11.77 15.09
N ASP A 70 -12.37 11.63 14.17
CA ASP A 70 -12.59 12.65 13.16
C ASP A 70 -13.14 13.92 13.85
N PRO A 71 -12.48 15.09 13.73
CA PRO A 71 -12.94 16.33 14.33
C PRO A 71 -14.32 16.78 13.84
N LYS A 72 -14.73 16.33 12.64
CA LYS A 72 -16.00 16.70 11.98
C LYS A 72 -17.10 15.67 12.20
N ASP A 73 -16.74 14.41 12.47
CA ASP A 73 -17.69 13.35 12.79
C ASP A 73 -17.13 12.41 13.87
N ARG A 74 -17.42 12.74 15.13
CA ARG A 74 -17.03 11.94 16.31
C ARG A 74 -17.51 10.48 16.27
N ARG A 75 -18.45 10.11 15.39
CA ARG A 75 -18.92 8.73 15.24
C ARG A 75 -18.06 7.90 14.27
N ALA A 76 -17.30 8.54 13.38
CA ALA A 76 -16.38 7.89 12.46
C ALA A 76 -14.97 7.84 13.06
N LYS A 77 -14.70 6.84 13.90
CA LYS A 77 -13.32 6.55 14.34
C LYS A 77 -12.48 6.20 13.10
N GLN A 78 -11.56 7.08 12.73
CA GLN A 78 -10.63 6.83 11.63
C GLN A 78 -9.41 6.05 12.12
N VAL A 79 -9.02 5.06 11.34
CA VAL A 79 -7.77 4.33 11.52
C VAL A 79 -6.75 4.93 10.57
N THR A 80 -5.61 5.35 11.12
CA THR A 80 -4.51 5.99 10.39
C THR A 80 -3.20 5.23 10.61
N LEU A 81 -2.20 5.48 9.76
CA LEU A 81 -0.86 4.95 9.99
C LEU A 81 -0.19 5.71 11.13
N SER A 82 0.43 4.96 12.04
CA SER A 82 1.40 5.55 12.94
C SER A 82 2.69 5.90 12.19
N ASN A 83 3.59 6.65 12.83
CA ASN A 83 4.93 6.91 12.30
C ASN A 83 5.70 5.61 12.01
N LYS A 84 5.56 4.60 12.87
CA LYS A 84 6.19 3.29 12.68
C LYS A 84 5.57 2.54 11.50
N GLY A 85 4.24 2.55 11.38
CA GLY A 85 3.54 1.94 10.24
C GLY A 85 3.93 2.57 8.91
N ARG A 86 4.01 3.91 8.87
CA ARG A 86 4.47 4.67 7.71
C ARG A 86 5.91 4.35 7.32
N SER A 87 6.84 4.40 8.27
CA SER A 87 8.26 4.10 8.03
C SER A 87 8.47 2.66 7.54
N LEU A 88 7.67 1.71 8.01
CA LEU A 88 7.71 0.33 7.52
C LEU A 88 7.39 0.26 6.03
N LEU A 89 6.35 0.95 5.57
CA LEU A 89 6.00 0.96 4.14
C LEU A 89 7.03 1.69 3.28
N GLU A 90 7.54 2.82 3.77
CA GLU A 90 8.54 3.64 3.07
C GLU A 90 9.85 2.87 2.87
N LYS A 91 10.33 2.13 3.86
CA LYS A 91 11.51 1.26 3.72
C LYS A 91 11.32 0.17 2.66
N GLY A 92 10.11 -0.37 2.53
CA GLY A 92 9.78 -1.28 1.43
C GLY A 92 9.84 -0.60 0.06
N ALA A 93 9.37 0.65 -0.02
CA ALA A 93 9.43 1.47 -1.23
C ALA A 93 10.85 1.84 -1.63
N GLU A 94 11.69 2.19 -0.67
CA GLU A 94 13.12 2.43 -0.90
C GLU A 94 13.82 1.17 -1.45
N ALA A 95 13.54 -0.01 -0.90
CA ALA A 95 14.11 -1.26 -1.41
C ALA A 95 13.70 -1.54 -2.86
N ARG A 96 12.43 -1.28 -3.20
CA ARG A 96 11.94 -1.37 -4.57
C ARG A 96 12.61 -0.33 -5.48
N ASN A 97 12.74 0.91 -5.02
CA ASN A 97 13.35 1.98 -5.80
C ASN A 97 14.81 1.67 -6.11
N ARG A 98 15.59 1.18 -5.13
CA ARG A 98 16.96 0.69 -5.34
C ARG A 98 17.02 -0.41 -6.39
N TRP A 99 16.11 -1.39 -6.33
CA TRP A 99 16.05 -2.44 -7.35
C TRP A 99 15.73 -1.91 -8.75
N VAL A 100 14.86 -0.90 -8.87
CA VAL A 100 14.57 -0.22 -10.15
C VAL A 100 15.77 0.57 -10.64
N GLU A 101 16.49 1.27 -9.76
CA GLU A 101 17.73 1.98 -10.09
C GLU A 101 18.79 1.01 -10.62
N ASP A 102 19.02 -0.11 -9.91
CA ASP A 102 19.95 -1.17 -10.35
C ASP A 102 19.54 -1.75 -11.71
N LEU A 103 18.26 -2.04 -11.90
CA LEU A 103 17.75 -2.52 -13.18
C LEU A 103 18.00 -1.50 -14.31
N ALA A 104 17.80 -0.21 -14.04
CA ALA A 104 17.98 0.85 -15.02
C ALA A 104 19.45 1.02 -15.46
N THR A 105 20.42 0.55 -14.67
CA THR A 105 21.84 0.49 -15.07
C THR A 105 22.10 -0.52 -16.17
N HIS A 106 21.23 -1.52 -16.34
CA HIS A 106 21.32 -2.54 -17.39
C HIS A 106 20.62 -2.13 -18.71
N LEU A 107 20.11 -0.90 -18.80
CA LEU A 107 19.43 -0.38 -19.98
C LEU A 107 20.26 0.72 -20.66
N THR A 108 20.27 0.72 -21.99
CA THR A 108 20.80 1.85 -22.77
C THR A 108 19.89 3.07 -22.63
N ALA A 109 20.38 4.25 -23.02
CA ALA A 109 19.57 5.47 -23.03
C ALA A 109 18.29 5.30 -23.86
N GLN A 110 18.41 4.74 -25.07
CA GLN A 110 17.27 4.47 -25.94
C GLN A 110 16.26 3.51 -25.30
N GLN A 111 16.72 2.42 -24.69
CA GLN A 111 15.82 1.48 -24.01
C GLN A 111 15.10 2.12 -22.81
N ARG A 112 15.75 3.03 -22.09
CA ARG A 112 15.10 3.80 -21.02
C ARG A 112 14.00 4.70 -21.56
N ASP A 113 14.24 5.38 -22.68
CA ASP A 113 13.25 6.25 -23.32
C ASP A 113 12.03 5.44 -23.81
N GLU A 114 12.26 4.25 -24.37
CA GLU A 114 11.21 3.32 -24.78
C GLU A 114 10.37 2.86 -23.57
N VAL A 115 11.02 2.46 -22.46
CA VAL A 115 10.33 2.04 -21.23
C VAL A 115 9.52 3.19 -20.62
N ILE A 116 10.10 4.39 -20.54
CA ILE A 116 9.40 5.58 -20.02
C ILE A 116 8.16 5.89 -20.87
N SER A 117 8.29 5.82 -22.19
CA SER A 117 7.18 6.05 -23.11
C SER A 117 6.07 5.01 -22.92
N ALA A 118 6.42 3.72 -22.79
CA ALA A 118 5.46 2.67 -22.52
C ALA A 118 4.76 2.82 -21.16
N LEU A 119 5.50 3.20 -20.10
CA LEU A 119 4.93 3.43 -18.78
C LEU A 119 3.96 4.62 -18.74
N LYS A 120 4.26 5.70 -19.48
CA LYS A 120 3.34 6.84 -19.63
C LYS A 120 2.03 6.42 -20.30
N LEU A 121 2.10 5.64 -21.38
CA LEU A 121 0.91 5.12 -22.06
C LEU A 121 0.07 4.24 -21.14
N LEU A 122 0.71 3.37 -20.34
CA LEU A 122 0.00 2.55 -19.36
C LEU A 122 -0.67 3.39 -18.27
N LEU A 123 0.00 4.45 -17.79
CA LEU A 123 -0.56 5.36 -16.79
C LEU A 123 -1.79 6.09 -17.34
N GLU A 124 -1.70 6.64 -18.55
CA GLU A 124 -2.84 7.29 -19.23
C GLU A 124 -4.01 6.32 -19.41
N ALA A 125 -3.74 5.10 -19.87
CA ALA A 125 -4.76 4.07 -20.01
C ALA A 125 -5.38 3.67 -18.66
N SER A 126 -4.60 3.67 -17.57
CA SER A 126 -5.10 3.31 -16.24
C SER A 126 -6.12 4.31 -15.69
N HIS A 127 -5.96 5.61 -16.00
CA HIS A 127 -6.93 6.63 -15.60
C HIS A 127 -8.32 6.38 -16.22
N ALA A 128 -8.39 5.74 -17.39
CA ALA A 128 -9.66 5.37 -18.01
C ALA A 128 -10.40 4.25 -17.25
N LEU A 129 -9.70 3.48 -16.40
CA LEU A 129 -10.31 2.45 -15.54
C LEU A 129 -10.89 3.04 -14.25
N ASP A 130 -10.35 4.16 -13.78
CA ASP A 130 -10.79 4.85 -12.56
C ASP A 130 -11.94 5.85 -12.82
N ALA A 131 -12.22 6.16 -14.09
CA ALA A 131 -13.38 6.96 -14.47
C ALA A 131 -14.68 6.21 -14.16
N PRO A 132 -15.67 6.85 -13.49
CA PRO A 132 -16.95 6.19 -13.23
C PRO A 132 -17.60 5.78 -14.55
N LYS A 133 -17.98 4.51 -14.66
CA LYS A 133 -18.82 4.04 -15.77
C LYS A 133 -20.15 4.79 -15.70
N SER A 134 -20.44 5.57 -16.73
CA SER A 134 -21.71 6.26 -16.96
C SER A 134 -22.90 5.31 -16.92
#